data_AF-A0A453LUS1-F1
#
_entry.id   AF-A0A453LUS1-F1
#
_cell.length_a   1.000
_cell.length_b   1.000
_cell.length_c   1.000
_cell.angle_alpha   90.00
_cell.angle_beta   90.00
_cell.angle_gamma   90.00
#
_symmetry.space_group_name_H-M   'P 1'
#
loop_
_entity.id
_entity.type
_entity.pdbx_description
1 polymer ?
#
loop_
_entity_poly.entity_id
_entity_poly.type
_entity_poly.pdbx_seq_one_letter_code
_entity_poly.pdbx_strand_id
1 'polypeptide(L)'
;SKWIGSDDWILNTDKLAGLKKFADDEDLQSEWRTAKRNNKMKVVSLIRDKTGYVVSPDAMFDVQVKRIHEYKRQLLNILGIVYRYKKMKEMSAKDRIKSFVPRVCIFGGKAFATYVQAKRIVKFITDVAATVNYDPDIGDLLKGCICPRL
;
A
#
# COMPACT_ATOMS: atom_id res chain seq x y z
N SER A 1 4.23 -25.91 -5.30
CA SER A 1 5.00 -25.21 -4.26
C SER A 1 5.65 -26.27 -3.38
N LYS A 2 6.84 -25.99 -2.85
CA LYS A 2 7.57 -26.86 -1.91
C LYS A 2 6.66 -27.49 -0.83
N TRP A 3 5.72 -26.69 -0.29
CA TRP A 3 4.81 -27.07 0.79
C TRP A 3 3.58 -27.90 0.35
N ILE A 4 3.11 -27.75 -0.89
CA ILE A 4 2.03 -28.59 -1.47
C ILE A 4 2.59 -29.86 -2.12
N GLY A 5 3.90 -29.94 -2.38
CA GLY A 5 4.59 -31.12 -2.92
C GLY A 5 4.54 -31.27 -4.45
N SER A 6 3.86 -30.36 -5.16
CA SER A 6 3.76 -30.32 -6.62
C SER A 6 3.43 -28.91 -7.10
N ASP A 7 3.64 -28.62 -8.40
CA ASP A 7 3.25 -27.36 -9.05
C ASP A 7 1.90 -27.41 -9.78
N ASP A 8 1.18 -28.52 -9.66
CA ASP A 8 -0.14 -28.70 -10.26
C ASP A 8 -1.20 -27.71 -9.75
N TRP A 9 -0.96 -27.04 -8.61
CA TRP A 9 -1.81 -25.95 -8.12
C TRP A 9 -1.93 -24.76 -9.09
N ILE A 10 -1.01 -24.64 -10.07
CA ILE A 10 -1.07 -23.63 -11.12
C ILE A 10 -2.32 -23.84 -12.01
N LEU A 11 -2.69 -25.10 -12.27
CA LEU A 11 -3.88 -25.45 -13.04
C LEU A 11 -5.06 -25.75 -12.10
N ASN A 12 -4.81 -26.51 -11.03
CA ASN A 12 -5.80 -26.94 -10.05
C ASN A 12 -5.70 -26.12 -8.75
N THR A 13 -6.25 -24.90 -8.77
CA THR A 13 -6.12 -23.92 -7.67
C THR A 13 -6.68 -24.43 -6.33
N ASP A 14 -7.64 -25.36 -6.34
CA ASP A 14 -8.22 -25.95 -5.12
C ASP A 14 -7.18 -26.60 -4.20
N LYS A 15 -6.05 -27.06 -4.78
CA LYS A 15 -4.94 -27.65 -4.02
C LYS A 15 -4.29 -26.66 -3.04
N LEU A 16 -4.46 -25.35 -3.23
CA LEU A 16 -3.99 -24.33 -2.28
C LEU A 16 -4.69 -24.42 -0.92
N ALA A 17 -5.89 -25.01 -0.83
CA ALA A 17 -6.55 -25.24 0.45
C ALA A 17 -5.69 -26.10 1.40
N GLY A 18 -4.82 -26.95 0.84
CA GLY A 18 -3.84 -27.74 1.58
C GLY A 18 -2.78 -26.93 2.31
N LEU A 19 -2.66 -25.61 2.07
CA LEU A 19 -1.75 -24.75 2.84
C LEU A 19 -2.27 -24.46 4.26
N LYS A 20 -3.57 -24.64 4.54
CA LYS A 20 -4.18 -24.32 5.84
C LYS A 20 -3.50 -25.05 7.01
N LYS A 21 -3.10 -26.32 6.81
CA LYS A 21 -2.42 -27.14 7.84
C LYS A 21 -1.01 -26.64 8.19
N PHE A 22 -0.42 -25.78 7.35
CA PHE A 22 0.90 -25.18 7.58
C PHE A 22 0.82 -23.71 8.01
N ALA A 23 -0.38 -23.18 8.28
CA ALA A 23 -0.55 -21.76 8.59
C ALA A 23 0.27 -21.31 9.82
N ASP A 24 0.43 -22.19 10.79
CA ASP A 24 1.18 -21.95 12.03
C ASP A 24 2.63 -22.47 11.99
N ASP A 25 3.09 -22.97 10.84
CA ASP A 25 4.47 -23.42 10.65
C ASP A 25 5.42 -22.21 10.51
N GLU A 26 6.39 -22.10 11.42
CA GLU A 26 7.31 -20.96 11.48
C GLU A 26 8.22 -20.85 10.25
N ASP A 27 8.65 -21.97 9.68
CA ASP A 27 9.51 -21.99 8.50
C ASP A 27 8.73 -21.47 7.28
N LEU A 28 7.48 -21.91 7.11
CA LEU A 28 6.59 -21.36 6.07
C LEU A 28 6.37 -19.87 6.27
N GLN A 29 6.08 -19.42 7.49
CA GLN A 29 5.87 -18.01 7.78
C GLN A 29 7.12 -17.17 7.50
N SER A 30 8.32 -17.70 7.77
CA SER A 30 9.60 -17.04 7.48
C SER A 30 9.84 -16.90 5.98
N GLU A 31 9.71 -18.00 5.23
CA GLU A 31 9.83 -18.01 3.76
C GLU A 31 8.80 -17.05 3.13
N TRP A 32 7.55 -17.06 3.61
CA TRP A 32 6.45 -16.26 3.09
C TRP A 32 6.65 -14.75 3.34
N ARG A 33 7.08 -14.37 4.56
CA ARG A 33 7.43 -12.98 4.88
C ARG A 33 8.59 -12.48 4.03
N THR A 34 9.61 -13.30 3.82
CA THR A 34 10.77 -12.98 2.98
C THR A 34 10.35 -12.77 1.53
N ALA A 35 9.56 -13.69 0.96
CA ALA A 35 9.02 -13.55 -0.39
C ALA A 35 8.17 -12.28 -0.54
N LYS A 36 7.33 -11.95 0.46
CA LYS A 36 6.56 -10.70 0.48
C LYS A 36 7.48 -9.48 0.47
N ARG A 37 8.53 -9.46 1.27
CA ARG A 37 9.51 -8.36 1.33
C ARG A 37 10.25 -8.18 0.01
N ASN A 38 10.69 -9.26 -0.62
CA ASN A 38 11.36 -9.23 -1.93
C ASN A 38 10.44 -8.65 -3.02
N ASN A 39 9.14 -8.97 -2.97
CA ASN A 39 8.17 -8.37 -3.88
C ASN A 39 7.91 -6.88 -3.58
N LYS A 40 7.94 -6.46 -2.31
CA LYS A 40 7.84 -5.04 -1.94
C LYS A 40 9.00 -4.23 -2.51
N MET A 41 10.22 -4.76 -2.52
CA MET A 41 11.38 -4.07 -3.12
C MET A 41 11.17 -3.71 -4.59
N LYS A 42 10.55 -4.59 -5.38
CA LYS A 42 10.20 -4.30 -6.78
C LYS A 42 9.23 -3.12 -6.90
N VAL A 43 8.29 -3.01 -5.96
CA VAL A 43 7.35 -1.88 -5.90
C VAL A 43 8.02 -0.60 -5.44
N VAL A 44 9.00 -0.66 -4.54
CA VAL A 44 9.83 0.50 -4.16
C VAL A 44 10.51 1.08 -5.40
N SER A 45 11.16 0.24 -6.22
CA SER A 45 11.76 0.66 -7.49
C SER A 45 10.71 1.27 -8.42
N LEU A 46 9.55 0.63 -8.59
CA LEU A 46 8.47 1.14 -9.43
C LEU A 46 7.97 2.52 -8.99
N ILE A 47 7.76 2.73 -7.69
CA ILE A 47 7.31 4.02 -7.14
C ILE A 47 8.37 5.07 -7.39
N ARG A 48 9.64 4.76 -7.14
CA ARG A 48 10.76 5.68 -7.38
C ARG A 48 10.84 6.08 -8.84
N ASP A 49 10.75 5.13 -9.76
CA ASP A 49 10.85 5.37 -11.20
C ASP A 49 9.67 6.19 -11.74
N LYS A 50 8.45 5.95 -11.25
CA LYS A 50 7.23 6.58 -11.77
C LYS A 50 6.86 7.90 -11.11
N THR A 51 7.27 8.12 -9.86
CA THR A 51 6.83 9.27 -9.06
C THR A 51 7.97 10.08 -8.47
N GLY A 52 9.19 9.54 -8.45
CA GLY A 52 10.33 10.14 -7.77
C GLY A 52 10.33 9.95 -6.24
N TYR A 53 9.24 9.50 -5.62
CA TYR A 53 9.20 9.31 -4.16
C TYR A 53 10.07 8.13 -3.71
N VAL A 54 10.78 8.31 -2.59
CA VAL A 54 11.46 7.23 -1.86
C VAL A 54 10.52 6.72 -0.78
N VAL A 55 10.36 5.41 -0.70
CA VAL A 55 9.51 4.75 0.30
C VAL A 55 10.22 3.54 0.89
N SER A 56 10.00 3.26 2.17
CA SER A 56 10.59 2.10 2.85
C SER A 56 9.84 0.81 2.53
N PRO A 57 10.53 -0.30 2.19
CA PRO A 57 9.91 -1.61 2.00
C PRO A 57 9.44 -2.23 3.32
N ASP A 58 9.89 -1.74 4.47
CA ASP A 58 9.61 -2.35 5.77
C ASP A 58 8.27 -1.85 6.37
N ALA A 59 7.71 -0.79 5.80
CA ALA A 59 6.35 -0.34 6.08
C ALA A 59 5.28 -1.32 5.57
N MET A 60 4.06 -1.14 6.07
CA MET A 60 2.88 -1.82 5.55
C MET A 60 2.44 -1.18 4.22
N PHE A 61 2.33 -1.99 3.17
CA PHE A 61 1.88 -1.55 1.85
C PHE A 61 0.36 -1.64 1.79
N ASP A 62 -0.30 -0.50 1.86
CA ASP A 62 -1.76 -0.35 1.91
C ASP A 62 -2.26 0.09 0.54
N VAL A 63 -2.89 -0.83 -0.21
CA VAL A 63 -3.08 -0.69 -1.66
C VAL A 63 -4.56 -0.61 -2.02
N GLN A 64 -4.96 0.46 -2.70
CA GLN A 64 -6.27 0.60 -3.33
C GLN A 64 -6.12 0.86 -4.83
N VAL A 65 -6.07 -0.22 -5.61
CA VAL A 65 -5.98 -0.17 -7.08
C VAL A 65 -7.30 -0.61 -7.71
N LYS A 66 -7.99 0.32 -8.37
CA LYS A 66 -9.26 0.11 -9.10
C LYS A 66 -9.63 1.38 -9.87
N ARG A 67 -10.57 1.28 -10.83
CA ARG A 67 -11.14 2.46 -11.53
C ARG A 67 -11.54 3.55 -10.53
N ILE A 68 -11.18 4.80 -10.82
CA ILE A 68 -11.47 5.93 -9.92
C ILE A 68 -12.93 6.33 -10.11
N HIS A 69 -13.71 6.21 -9.03
CA HIS A 69 -15.13 6.49 -9.05
C HIS A 69 -15.62 6.74 -7.62
N GLU A 70 -16.56 7.66 -7.45
CA GLU A 70 -17.12 8.01 -6.13
C GLU A 70 -17.61 6.79 -5.33
N TYR A 71 -18.35 5.86 -5.96
CA TYR A 71 -18.84 4.66 -5.26
C TYR A 71 -17.73 3.66 -4.88
N LYS A 72 -16.57 3.71 -5.53
CA LYS A 72 -15.39 2.90 -5.16
C LYS A 72 -14.65 3.47 -3.95
N ARG A 73 -15.06 4.67 -3.49
CA ARG A 73 -14.69 5.31 -2.23
C ARG A 73 -13.17 5.47 -2.03
N GLN A 74 -12.43 5.83 -3.09
CA GLN A 74 -11.06 6.32 -2.93
C GLN A 74 -11.01 7.57 -2.05
N LEU A 75 -12.04 8.42 -2.15
CA LEU A 75 -12.22 9.59 -1.30
C LEU A 75 -12.28 9.23 0.19
N LEU A 76 -13.01 8.16 0.55
CA LEU A 76 -13.09 7.70 1.93
C LEU A 76 -11.71 7.28 2.46
N ASN A 77 -10.96 6.53 1.66
CA ASN A 77 -9.64 6.06 2.06
C ASN A 77 -8.67 7.23 2.29
N ILE A 78 -8.60 8.19 1.34
CA ILE A 78 -7.72 9.35 1.49
C ILE A 78 -8.13 10.25 2.66
N LEU A 79 -9.43 10.40 2.96
CA LEU A 79 -9.87 11.12 4.16
C LEU A 79 -9.43 10.42 5.46
N GLY A 80 -9.45 9.08 5.48
CA GLY A 80 -8.88 8.30 6.60
C GLY A 80 -7.36 8.45 6.74
N ILE A 81 -6.63 8.65 5.64
CA ILE A 81 -5.21 9.00 5.67
C ILE A 81 -5.02 10.41 6.24
N VAL A 82 -5.80 11.40 5.77
CA VAL A 82 -5.76 12.78 6.27
C VAL A 82 -6.04 12.84 7.78
N TYR A 83 -7.02 12.06 8.27
CA TYR A 83 -7.30 11.98 9.70
C TYR A 83 -6.08 11.48 10.50
N ARG A 84 -5.45 10.38 10.06
CA ARG A 84 -4.24 9.84 10.71
C ARG A 84 -3.09 10.83 10.66
N TYR A 85 -2.86 11.47 9.52
CA TYR A 85 -1.85 12.50 9.37
C TYR A 85 -2.06 13.67 10.33
N LYS A 86 -3.30 14.20 10.43
CA LYS A 86 -3.65 15.23 11.40
C LYS A 86 -3.36 14.79 12.83
N LYS A 87 -3.74 13.56 13.19
CA LYS A 87 -3.47 13.00 14.52
C LYS A 87 -1.98 12.86 14.80
N MET A 88 -1.19 12.44 13.82
CA MET A 88 0.27 12.38 13.96
C MET A 88 0.84 13.79 14.22
N LYS A 89 0.41 14.82 13.48
CA LYS A 89 0.88 16.19 13.66
C LYS A 89 0.52 16.79 15.02
N GLU A 90 -0.60 16.39 15.61
CA GLU A 90 -1.03 16.79 16.95
C GLU A 90 -0.30 16.05 18.09
N MET A 91 0.52 15.03 17.78
CA MET A 91 1.21 14.19 18.77
C MET A 91 2.70 14.48 18.86
N SER A 92 3.32 14.10 19.99
CA SER A 92 4.78 14.06 20.13
C SER A 92 5.39 12.96 19.24
N ALA A 93 6.66 13.12 18.84
CA ALA A 93 7.34 12.14 17.99
C ALA A 93 7.37 10.72 18.60
N LYS A 94 7.48 10.60 19.92
CA LYS A 94 7.45 9.30 20.62
C LYS A 94 6.07 8.64 20.54
N ASP A 95 5.00 9.41 20.75
CA ASP A 95 3.64 8.89 20.74
C ASP A 95 3.19 8.49 19.33
N ARG A 96 3.69 9.17 18.29
CA ARG A 96 3.44 8.82 16.89
C ARG A 96 3.88 7.39 16.58
N ILE A 97 5.12 7.04 16.94
CA ILE A 97 5.69 5.70 16.68
C ILE A 97 4.96 4.62 17.47
N LYS A 98 4.53 4.93 18.71
CA LYS A 98 3.77 4.00 19.54
C LYS A 98 2.35 3.75 19.00
N SER A 99 1.72 4.78 18.43
CA SER A 99 0.30 4.74 18.04
C SER A 99 0.06 4.26 16.62
N PHE A 100 1.05 4.38 15.73
CA PHE A 100 0.87 4.09 14.30
C PHE A 100 1.96 3.17 13.75
N VAL A 101 1.53 2.17 12.99
CA VAL A 101 2.42 1.34 12.17
C VAL A 101 2.79 2.12 10.90
N PRO A 102 4.07 2.13 10.49
CA PRO A 102 4.51 2.76 9.26
C PRO A 102 3.75 2.26 8.03
N ARG A 103 3.29 3.16 7.16
CA ARG A 103 2.49 2.82 5.98
C ARG A 103 2.96 3.51 4.71
N VAL A 104 2.93 2.74 3.62
CA VAL A 104 2.99 3.24 2.25
C VAL A 104 1.62 3.02 1.63
N CYS A 105 0.83 4.10 1.55
CA CYS A 105 -0.51 4.09 1.00
C CYS A 105 -0.48 4.31 -0.51
N ILE A 106 -0.82 3.28 -1.27
CA ILE A 106 -0.71 3.24 -2.74
C ILE A 106 -2.10 3.28 -3.36
N PHE A 107 -2.35 4.31 -4.16
CA PHE A 107 -3.53 4.42 -5.01
C PHE A 107 -3.16 4.14 -6.46
N GLY A 108 -4.07 3.49 -7.19
CA GLY A 108 -3.90 3.29 -8.63
C GLY A 108 -5.24 3.15 -9.34
N GLY A 109 -5.30 3.65 -10.57
CA GLY A 109 -6.49 3.58 -11.40
C GLY A 109 -6.64 4.78 -12.32
N LYS A 110 -7.55 4.65 -13.29
CA LYS A 110 -7.89 5.70 -14.25
C LYS A 110 -9.24 6.30 -13.89
N ALA A 111 -9.33 7.63 -13.95
CA ALA A 111 -10.59 8.37 -13.97
C ALA A 111 -11.06 8.50 -15.43
N PHE A 112 -12.36 8.41 -15.66
CA PHE A 112 -12.91 8.65 -16.99
C PHE A 112 -12.71 10.12 -17.39
N ALA A 113 -12.40 10.39 -18.67
CA ALA A 113 -11.89 11.69 -19.11
C ALA A 113 -12.87 12.85 -18.84
N THR A 114 -14.17 12.61 -19.02
CA THR A 114 -15.24 13.60 -18.78
C THR A 114 -15.74 13.63 -17.34
N TYR A 115 -15.28 12.70 -16.48
CA TYR A 115 -15.74 12.61 -15.10
C TYR A 115 -14.96 13.57 -14.19
N VAL A 116 -15.49 14.79 -14.09
CA VAL A 116 -14.87 15.91 -13.37
C VAL A 116 -14.56 15.55 -11.92
N GLN A 117 -15.50 14.98 -11.16
CA GLN A 117 -15.28 14.66 -9.74
C GLN A 117 -14.25 13.56 -9.54
N ALA A 118 -14.24 12.52 -10.39
CA ALA A 118 -13.22 11.48 -10.32
C ALA A 118 -11.81 12.07 -10.56
N LYS A 119 -11.66 13.01 -11.50
CA LYS A 119 -10.39 13.72 -11.72
C LYS A 119 -10.00 14.60 -10.53
N ARG A 120 -10.97 15.27 -9.88
CA ARG A 120 -10.72 16.03 -8.64
C ARG A 120 -10.26 15.13 -7.49
N ILE A 121 -10.81 13.92 -7.36
CA ILE A 121 -10.34 12.94 -6.36
C ILE A 121 -8.88 12.55 -6.63
N VAL A 122 -8.50 12.29 -7.88
CA VAL A 122 -7.09 12.02 -8.24
C VAL A 122 -6.20 13.20 -7.85
N LYS A 123 -6.60 14.43 -8.22
CA LYS A 123 -5.87 15.66 -7.87
C LYS A 123 -5.72 15.83 -6.37
N PHE A 124 -6.79 15.59 -5.60
CA PHE A 124 -6.76 15.67 -4.15
C PHE A 124 -5.77 14.67 -3.55
N ILE A 125 -5.77 13.42 -4.01
CA ILE A 125 -4.83 12.41 -3.53
C ILE A 125 -3.38 12.81 -3.86
N THR A 126 -3.11 13.35 -5.06
CA THR A 126 -1.75 13.80 -5.41
C THR A 126 -1.27 14.96 -4.56
N ASP A 127 -2.15 15.90 -4.21
CA ASP A 127 -1.79 17.05 -3.38
C ASP A 127 -1.52 16.64 -1.92
N VAL A 128 -2.34 15.74 -1.38
CA VAL A 128 -2.11 15.15 -0.06
C VAL A 128 -0.80 14.36 -0.05
N ALA A 129 -0.54 13.55 -1.09
CA ALA A 129 0.70 12.79 -1.21
C ALA A 129 1.94 13.69 -1.21
N ALA A 130 1.93 14.79 -1.97
CA ALA A 130 3.01 15.76 -1.99
C ALA A 130 3.25 16.36 -0.59
N THR A 131 2.18 16.73 0.11
CA THR A 131 2.28 17.32 1.45
C THR A 131 2.85 16.33 2.48
N VAL A 132 2.30 15.11 2.52
CA VAL A 132 2.69 14.08 3.50
C VAL A 132 4.11 13.58 3.25
N ASN A 133 4.50 13.37 1.99
CA ASN A 133 5.78 12.74 1.67
C ASN A 133 6.99 13.62 1.99
N TYR A 134 6.82 14.95 1.94
CA TYR A 134 7.87 15.93 2.22
C TYR A 134 7.80 16.51 3.64
N ASP A 135 6.87 16.05 4.48
CA ASP A 135 6.78 16.52 5.87
C ASP A 135 7.88 15.87 6.75
N PRO A 136 8.83 16.66 7.30
CA PRO A 136 9.90 16.15 8.15
C PRO A 136 9.41 15.51 9.45
N ASP A 137 8.25 15.96 9.96
CA ASP A 137 7.67 15.43 11.21
C ASP A 137 7.13 14.00 11.05
N ILE A 138 6.81 13.62 9.81
CA ILE A 138 6.24 12.31 9.47
C ILE A 138 7.33 11.35 9.00
N GLY A 139 8.26 11.82 8.16
CA GLY A 139 9.32 10.97 7.61
C GLY A 139 8.77 9.74 6.90
N ASP A 140 9.21 8.55 7.32
CA ASP A 140 8.78 7.25 6.76
C ASP A 140 7.60 6.61 7.49
N LEU A 141 7.04 7.26 8.51
CA LEU A 141 5.88 6.74 9.24
C LEU A 141 4.63 6.70 8.35
N LEU A 142 4.49 7.64 7.43
CA LEU A 142 3.39 7.67 6.49
C LEU A 142 3.88 8.24 5.15
N LYS A 143 3.71 7.44 4.09
CA LYS A 143 3.92 7.87 2.71
C LYS A 143 2.65 7.63 1.91
N GLY A 144 2.30 8.57 1.04
CA GLY A 144 1.20 8.44 0.08
C GLY A 144 1.73 8.48 -1.35
N CYS A 145 1.27 7.59 -2.22
CA CYS A 145 1.57 7.70 -3.64
C CYS A 145 0.37 7.34 -4.50
N ILE A 146 0.19 8.09 -5.60
CA ILE A 146 -0.56 7.61 -6.76
C ILE A 146 0.46 7.07 -7.74
N CYS A 147 0.31 5.81 -8.15
CA CYS A 147 1.09 5.27 -9.27
C CYS A 147 0.42 5.73 -10.58
N PRO A 148 1.05 6.62 -11.36
CA PRO A 148 0.50 7.04 -12.64
C PRO A 148 0.51 5.86 -13.62
N ARG A 149 -0.63 5.64 -14.29
CA ARG A 149 -0.81 4.61 -15.34
C ARG A 149 -0.44 3.18 -14.91
N LEU A 150 -1.25 2.61 -14.00
CA LEU A 150 -1.49 1.15 -14.00
C LEU A 150 -2.57 0.81 -15.05
#